data_AF-A0A660MMV3-F1
#
_entry.id   AF-A0A660MMV3-F1
#
_cell.length_a   1.000
_cell.length_b   1.000
_cell.length_c   1.000
_cell.angle_alpha   90.00
_cell.angle_beta   90.00
_cell.angle_gamma   90.00
#
_symmetry.space_group_name_H-M   'P 1'
#
loop_
_entity.id
_entity.type
_entity.pdbx_description
1 polymer ?
#
loop_
_entity_poly.entity_id
_entity_poly.type
_entity_poly.pdbx_seq_one_letter_code
_entity_poly.pdbx_strand_id
1 'polypeptide(L)' 'MHPIALIPHYNHGGTLAAVTAALRALDLPVLIVDDGSSAADLAA' A
#
# COMPACT_ATOMS: atom_id res chain seq x y z
N MET A 1 8.83 -18.40 10.10
CA MET A 1 8.55 -16.95 10.13
C MET A 1 7.63 -16.65 8.94
N HIS A 2 6.58 -15.85 9.12
CA HIS A 2 5.66 -15.48 8.04
C HIS A 2 5.80 -13.97 7.80
N PRO A 3 6.58 -13.55 6.78
CA PRO A 3 6.86 -12.13 6.56
C PRO A 3 5.61 -11.37 6.09
N ILE A 4 5.56 -10.08 6.38
CA ILE A 4 4.51 -9.15 5.94
C ILE A 4 5.15 -8.02 5.16
N ALA A 5 4.50 -7.59 4.08
CA ALA A 5 4.89 -6.39 3.36
C ALA A 5 4.25 -5.16 4.03
N LEU A 6 5.09 -4.25 4.52
CA LEU A 6 4.67 -2.95 5.04
C LEU A 6 4.82 -1.90 3.94
N ILE A 7 3.73 -1.20 3.60
CA ILE A 7 3.73 -0.07 2.67
C ILE A 7 3.51 1.22 3.46
N PRO A 8 4.54 2.06 3.67
CA PRO A 8 4.33 3.44 4.07
C PRO A 8 3.77 4.22 2.88
N HIS A 9 2.64 4.90 3.08
CA HIS A 9 1.92 5.61 2.02
C HIS A 9 1.78 7.10 2.35
N TYR A 10 2.14 7.98 1.41
CA TYR A 10 1.92 9.42 1.51
C TYR A 10 1.73 10.02 0.12
N ASN A 11 0.53 10.53 -0.20
CA ASN A 11 0.18 11.20 -1.47
C ASN A 11 0.61 10.45 -2.74
N HIS A 12 0.42 9.11 -2.76
CA HIS A 12 0.75 8.26 -3.92
C HIS A 12 -0.35 7.20 -4.17
N GLY A 13 -1.61 7.57 -3.93
CA GLY A 13 -2.76 6.65 -3.96
C GLY A 13 -2.90 5.89 -5.27
N GLY A 14 -2.64 6.57 -6.40
CA GLY A 14 -2.73 5.97 -7.73
C GLY A 14 -1.79 4.79 -8.01
N THR A 15 -0.76 4.57 -7.17
CA THR A 15 0.14 3.41 -7.30
C THR A 15 -0.18 2.27 -6.33
N LEU A 16 -0.97 2.55 -5.29
CA LEU A 16 -1.18 1.66 -4.15
C LEU A 16 -1.82 0.34 -4.56
N ALA A 17 -2.77 0.37 -5.50
CA ALA A 17 -3.43 -0.82 -6.02
C ALA A 17 -2.45 -1.75 -6.76
N ALA A 18 -1.60 -1.20 -7.63
CA ALA A 18 -0.62 -1.98 -8.40
C ALA A 18 0.44 -2.62 -7.49
N VAL A 19 0.97 -1.86 -6.53
CA VAL A 19 1.95 -2.37 -5.56
C VAL A 19 1.33 -3.45 -4.66
N THR A 20 0.11 -3.23 -4.16
CA THR A 20 -0.61 -4.21 -3.33
C THR A 20 -0.86 -5.51 -4.10
N ALA A 21 -1.26 -5.42 -5.37
CA ALA A 21 -1.45 -6.59 -6.22
C ALA A 21 -0.16 -7.37 -6.44
N ALA A 22 0.96 -6.68 -6.72
CA ALA A 22 2.25 -7.31 -6.91
C ALA A 22 2.75 -8.05 -5.65
N LEU A 23 2.58 -7.45 -4.46
CA LEU A 23 2.97 -8.08 -3.20
C LEU A 23 2.08 -9.28 -2.85
N ARG A 24 0.78 -9.18 -3.12
CA ARG A 24 -0.16 -10.29 -2.95
C ARG A 24 0.16 -11.46 -3.88
N ALA A 25 0.67 -11.21 -5.08
CA ALA A 25 1.13 -12.26 -6.00
C ALA A 25 2.39 -13.01 -5.52
N LEU A 26 3.09 -12.49 -4.49
CA LEU A 26 4.20 -13.16 -3.82
C LEU A 26 3.77 -13.91 -2.55
N ASP A 27 2.46 -14.11 -2.36
CA ASP A 27 1.85 -14.69 -1.15
C ASP A 27 2.17 -13.91 0.14
N LEU A 28 2.43 -12.61 0.02
CA LEU A 28 2.68 -11.74 1.17
C LEU A 28 1.37 -11.12 1.68
N PRO A 29 1.08 -11.21 3.00
CA PRO A 29 0.17 -10.28 3.65
C PRO A 29 0.66 -8.84 3.44
N VAL A 30 -0.26 -7.88 3.36
CA VAL A 30 0.06 -6.48 3.11
C VAL A 30 -0.56 -5.63 4.23
N LEU A 31 0.25 -4.80 4.88
CA LEU A 31 -0.17 -3.76 5.82
C LEU A 31 0.21 -2.42 5.22
N ILE A 32 -0.79 -1.56 5.01
CA ILE A 32 -0.59 -0.20 4.52
C ILE A 32 -0.72 0.74 5.72
N VAL A 33 0.24 1.64 5.88
CA VAL A 33 0.21 2.69 6.89
C VAL A 33 0.24 4.03 6.17
N ASP A 34 -0.87 4.74 6.21
CA ASP A 34 -0.95 6.10 5.71
C ASP A 34 -0.26 7.08 6.67
N ASP A 35 0.64 7.90 6.14
CA ASP A 35 1.41 8.90 6.87
C ASP A 35 0.83 10.32 6.69
N GLY A 36 -0.51 10.42 6.73
CA GLY A 36 -1.23 11.69 6.66
C GLY A 36 -1.41 12.22 5.24
N SER A 37 -1.82 11.37 4.30
CA SER A 37 -2.10 11.79 2.93
C SER A 37 -3.25 12.80 2.85
N SER A 38 -3.24 13.60 1.78
CA SER A 38 -4.34 14.49 1.45
C SER A 38 -5.60 13.68 1.07
N ALA A 39 -6.78 14.23 1.36
CA ALA A 39 -8.04 13.59 0.97
C ALA A 39 -8.18 13.44 -0.56
N ALA A 40 -7.53 14.32 -1.33
CA ALA A 40 -7.52 14.24 -2.80
C ALA A 40 -6.74 13.02 -3.30
N ASP A 41 -5.64 12.66 -2.62
CA ASP A 41 -4.82 11.50 -2.97
C ASP A 41 -5.44 10.16 -2.57
N LEU A 42 -6.25 10.13 -1.50
CA LEU A 42 -6.90 8.89 -1.04
C LEU A 42 -8.11 8.48 -1.90
N ALA A 43 -8.67 9.41 -2.67
CA ALA A 43 -9.83 9.17 -3.54
C ALA A 43 -9.44 8.85 -5.00
N ALA A 44 -8.15 8.92 -5.33
CA ALA A 44 -7.58 8.65 -6.64
C ALA A 44 -7.22 7.16 -6.81
#